data_AF-A0A7W7KQT1-F1
#
_entry.id   AF-A0A7W7KQT1-F1
#
_cell.length_a   1.000
_cell.length_b   1.000
_cell.length_c   1.000
_cell.angle_alpha   90.00
_cell.angle_beta   90.00
_cell.angle_gamma   90.00
#
_symmetry.space_group_name_H-M   'P 1'
#
loop_
_entity.id
_entity.type
_entity.pdbx_description
1 polymer ?
#
loop_
_entity_poly.entity_id
_entity_poly.type
_entity_poly.pdbx_seq_one_letter_code
_entity_poly.pdbx_strand_id
1 'polypeptide(L)'
;MNTHEIETPSGLRFHPEPDATVPFLRQPEAVIASAGPQPGSSLYLSLHRSAMERLIKHRKAKLTPDQLAAGVEHVKELTGIVMKPRQLADILDISPSAKMHLAAFGEFGRQFNDALGSYFLGCAWPTEKEVAAGIDLRSFLSILRRQAEAMGYKLHKA
;
A
#
# COMPACT_ATOMS: atom_id res chain seq x y z
N MET A 1 -35.81 43.81 1.92
CA MET A 1 -35.34 42.67 2.75
C MET A 1 -34.07 42.16 2.10
N ASN A 2 -32.96 42.28 2.81
CA ASN A 2 -31.61 41.99 2.31
C ASN A 2 -31.41 40.48 2.15
N THR A 3 -31.03 40.06 0.94
CA THR A 3 -30.45 38.76 0.66
C THR A 3 -28.96 38.87 0.96
N HIS A 4 -28.49 38.26 2.05
CA HIS A 4 -27.06 38.11 2.28
C HIS A 4 -26.55 36.94 1.43
N GLU A 5 -25.89 37.27 0.32
CA GLU A 5 -24.96 36.37 -0.37
C GLU A 5 -23.76 36.14 0.55
N ILE A 6 -23.50 34.88 0.91
CA ILE A 6 -22.23 34.47 1.51
C ILE A 6 -21.36 34.02 0.35
N GLU A 7 -20.49 34.90 -0.11
CA GLU A 7 -19.38 34.56 -0.99
C GLU A 7 -18.39 33.68 -0.21
N THR A 8 -18.31 32.40 -0.57
CA THR A 8 -17.23 31.52 -0.11
C THR A 8 -16.01 31.77 -1.00
N PRO A 9 -14.87 32.25 -0.46
CA PRO A 9 -13.69 32.46 -1.27
C PRO A 9 -13.07 31.10 -1.65
N SER A 10 -12.93 30.90 -2.95
CA SER A 10 -11.85 30.20 -3.64
C SER A 10 -11.21 28.98 -2.95
N GLY A 11 -11.45 27.81 -3.54
CA GLY A 11 -10.30 26.96 -3.92
C GLY A 11 -9.98 25.70 -3.12
N LEU A 12 -10.84 25.21 -2.22
CA LEU A 12 -10.72 23.83 -1.73
C LEU A 12 -11.81 22.94 -2.36
N ARG A 13 -11.50 22.39 -3.53
CA ARG A 13 -12.11 21.12 -3.93
C ARG A 13 -11.57 20.07 -2.98
N PHE A 14 -12.39 19.67 -2.01
CA PHE A 14 -12.22 18.36 -1.39
C PHE A 14 -12.41 17.34 -2.51
N HIS A 15 -11.30 16.84 -3.03
CA HIS A 15 -11.29 15.54 -3.69
C HIS A 15 -11.30 14.51 -2.56
N PRO A 16 -12.41 13.80 -2.30
CA PRO A 16 -12.33 12.59 -1.52
C PRO A 16 -11.52 11.61 -2.38
N GLU A 17 -10.24 11.42 -2.06
CA GLU A 17 -9.51 10.31 -2.65
C GLU A 17 -10.21 9.02 -2.22
N PRO A 18 -10.53 8.12 -3.17
CA PRO A 18 -11.29 6.91 -2.90
C PRO A 18 -10.43 5.79 -2.28
N ASP A 19 -9.25 6.11 -1.74
CA ASP A 19 -8.39 5.12 -1.09
C ASP A 19 -8.48 5.25 0.43
N ALA A 20 -9.50 4.62 1.00
CA ALA A 20 -9.67 4.44 2.44
C ALA A 20 -8.73 3.35 3.01
N THR A 21 -7.57 3.11 2.38
CA THR A 21 -6.45 2.32 2.89
C THR A 21 -5.64 3.19 3.86
N VAL A 22 -6.11 3.30 5.10
CA VAL A 22 -5.33 3.47 6.35
C VAL A 22 -3.91 4.10 6.14
N PRO A 23 -3.71 5.43 6.35
CA PRO A 23 -2.55 6.18 5.85
C PRO A 23 -1.40 6.21 6.87
N PHE A 24 -0.40 5.32 6.75
CA PHE A 24 0.59 5.23 7.84
C PHE A 24 2.03 5.56 7.57
N LEU A 25 2.41 5.93 6.34
CA LEU A 25 3.67 6.64 6.15
C LEU A 25 3.42 7.86 5.28
N ARG A 26 3.02 8.95 5.94
CA ARG A 26 3.19 10.27 5.34
C ARG A 26 4.68 10.50 5.20
N GLN A 27 5.08 11.05 4.05
CA GLN A 27 6.45 11.52 3.86
C GLN A 27 6.81 12.49 5.00
N PRO A 28 8.04 12.47 5.54
CA PRO A 28 8.43 13.33 6.66
C PRO A 28 8.07 14.80 6.44
N GLU A 29 8.19 15.28 5.20
CA GLU A 29 7.83 16.64 4.80
C GLU A 29 6.33 16.93 4.99
N ALA A 30 5.46 15.96 4.70
CA ALA A 30 4.02 16.08 4.92
C ALA A 30 3.65 16.04 6.41
N VAL A 31 4.41 15.32 7.24
CA VAL A 31 4.26 15.35 8.70
C VAL A 31 4.65 16.73 9.24
N ILE A 32 5.80 17.25 8.81
CA ILE A 32 6.29 18.58 9.22
C ILE A 32 5.33 19.69 8.77
N ALA A 33 4.86 19.65 7.52
CA ALA A 33 3.91 20.65 6.99
C ALA A 33 2.55 20.66 7.70
N SER A 34 2.18 19.56 8.38
CA SER A 34 0.90 19.40 9.08
C SER A 34 1.00 19.40 10.61
N ALA A 35 2.19 19.66 11.17
CA ALA A 35 2.46 19.66 12.61
C ALA A 35 1.88 20.88 13.37
N GLY A 36 1.22 21.82 12.67
CA GLY A 36 0.53 22.95 13.29
C GLY A 36 -0.85 22.58 13.87
N PRO A 37 -1.42 23.42 14.75
CA PRO A 37 -2.75 23.21 15.34
C PRO A 37 -3.85 23.52 14.31
N GLN A 38 -4.00 22.64 13.31
CA GLN A 38 -5.12 22.71 12.36
C GLN A 38 -6.27 21.79 12.83
N PRO A 39 -7.54 22.15 12.62
CA PRO A 39 -8.69 21.35 13.03
C PRO A 39 -8.69 19.89 12.53
N GLY A 40 -8.02 19.61 11.41
CA GLY A 40 -7.88 18.26 10.84
C GLY A 40 -6.82 17.37 11.50
N SER A 41 -5.94 17.92 12.34
CA SER A 41 -4.85 17.14 12.98
C SER A 41 -5.38 16.17 14.04
N SER A 42 -6.44 16.54 14.76
CA SER A 42 -7.07 15.69 15.79
C SER A 42 -7.73 14.44 15.22
N LEU A 43 -8.44 14.57 14.09
CA LEU A 43 -9.04 13.43 13.39
C LEU A 43 -7.97 12.50 12.79
N TYR A 44 -6.92 13.07 12.20
CA TYR A 44 -5.80 12.27 11.71
C TYR A 44 -5.14 11.49 12.85
N LEU A 45 -4.85 12.14 13.98
CA LEU A 45 -4.18 11.49 15.12
C LEU A 45 -5.04 10.40 15.76
N SER A 46 -6.37 10.56 15.81
CA SER A 46 -7.27 9.53 16.31
C SER A 46 -7.31 8.31 15.38
N LEU A 47 -7.45 8.53 14.06
CA LEU A 47 -7.33 7.47 13.06
C LEU A 47 -5.94 6.81 13.10
N HIS A 48 -4.90 7.61 13.29
CA HIS A 48 -3.51 7.16 13.43
C HIS A 48 -3.39 6.17 14.60
N ARG A 49 -3.85 6.59 15.77
CA ARG A 49 -3.87 5.75 16.97
C ARG A 49 -4.67 4.47 16.76
N SER A 50 -5.88 4.56 16.22
CA SER A 50 -6.74 3.39 16.01
C SER A 50 -6.11 2.34 15.11
N ALA A 51 -5.42 2.73 14.03
CA ALA A 51 -4.77 1.73 13.19
C ALA A 51 -3.47 1.18 13.81
N MET A 52 -2.72 1.97 14.59
CA MET A 52 -1.62 1.44 15.39
C MET A 52 -2.09 0.41 16.42
N GLU A 53 -3.20 0.67 17.10
CA GLU A 53 -3.81 -0.29 18.03
C GLU A 53 -4.24 -1.59 17.32
N ARG A 54 -4.80 -1.49 16.10
CA ARG A 54 -5.08 -2.68 15.27
C ARG A 54 -3.78 -3.43 14.92
N LEU A 55 -2.74 -2.76 14.45
CA LEU A 55 -1.47 -3.43 14.13
C LEU A 55 -0.85 -4.12 15.36
N ILE A 56 -0.89 -3.48 16.53
CA ILE A 56 -0.43 -4.09 17.79
C ILE A 56 -1.24 -5.36 18.11
N LYS A 57 -2.57 -5.32 17.94
CA LYS A 57 -3.44 -6.49 18.12
C LYS A 57 -3.07 -7.62 17.16
N HIS A 58 -2.69 -7.28 15.93
CA HIS A 58 -2.35 -8.24 14.87
C HIS A 58 -0.84 -8.54 14.75
N ARG A 59 -0.01 -8.08 15.69
CA ARG A 59 1.47 -8.28 15.66
C ARG A 59 1.92 -9.74 15.57
N LYS A 60 1.10 -10.67 16.08
CA LYS A 60 1.33 -12.13 16.04
C LYS A 60 0.36 -12.84 15.11
N ALA A 61 -0.46 -12.11 14.36
CA ALA A 61 -1.46 -12.70 13.49
C ALA A 61 -0.76 -13.51 12.39
N LYS A 62 -1.33 -14.68 12.13
CA LYS A 62 -0.98 -15.51 10.98
C LYS A 62 -1.99 -15.24 9.89
N LEU A 63 -1.53 -15.23 8.65
CA LEU A 63 -2.41 -15.12 7.50
C LEU A 63 -3.27 -16.38 7.41
N THR A 64 -4.55 -16.21 7.11
CA THR A 64 -5.44 -17.33 6.86
C THR A 64 -5.11 -17.95 5.49
N PRO A 65 -5.48 -19.22 5.25
CA PRO A 65 -5.36 -19.83 3.93
C PRO A 65 -6.03 -19.00 2.83
N ASP A 66 -7.21 -18.43 3.11
CA ASP A 66 -7.97 -17.61 2.16
C ASP A 66 -7.24 -16.30 1.82
N GLN A 67 -6.63 -15.64 2.81
CA GLN A 67 -5.81 -14.44 2.58
C GLN A 67 -4.59 -14.75 1.72
N LEU A 68 -3.96 -15.90 1.92
CA LEU A 68 -2.83 -16.34 1.09
C LEU A 68 -3.29 -16.70 -0.33
N ALA A 69 -4.44 -17.36 -0.49
CA ALA A 69 -4.99 -17.67 -1.81
C ALA A 69 -5.34 -16.40 -2.59
N ALA A 70 -6.04 -15.46 -1.95
CA ALA A 70 -6.35 -14.16 -2.54
C ALA A 70 -5.08 -13.37 -2.89
N GLY A 71 -4.05 -13.42 -2.02
CA GLY A 71 -2.79 -12.76 -2.29
C GLY A 71 -2.02 -13.34 -3.47
N VAL A 72 -2.08 -14.67 -3.66
CA VAL A 72 -1.48 -15.31 -4.83
C VAL A 72 -2.17 -14.87 -6.13
N GLU A 73 -3.51 -14.82 -6.15
CA GLU A 73 -4.24 -14.33 -7.32
C GLU A 73 -3.94 -12.85 -7.56
N HIS A 74 -3.88 -12.02 -6.51
CA HIS A 74 -3.50 -10.62 -6.63
C HIS A 74 -2.09 -10.43 -7.21
N VAL A 75 -1.10 -11.21 -6.75
CA VAL A 75 0.26 -11.19 -7.32
C VAL A 75 0.24 -11.56 -8.79
N LYS A 76 -0.52 -12.59 -9.16
CA LYS A 76 -0.65 -13.03 -10.55
C LYS A 76 -1.31 -11.95 -11.42
N GLU A 77 -2.33 -11.27 -10.95
CA GLU A 77 -2.98 -10.17 -11.68
C GLU A 77 -2.05 -8.97 -11.84
N LEU A 78 -1.39 -8.56 -10.75
CA LEU A 78 -0.50 -7.39 -10.73
C LEU A 78 0.78 -7.62 -11.55
N THR A 79 1.37 -8.80 -11.42
CA THR A 79 2.74 -9.06 -11.91
C THR A 79 2.81 -10.14 -12.97
N GLY A 80 1.78 -10.96 -13.18
CA GLY A 80 1.85 -12.16 -14.01
C GLY A 80 2.63 -13.31 -13.39
N ILE A 81 3.17 -13.19 -12.18
CA ILE A 81 3.92 -14.27 -11.52
C ILE A 81 2.96 -15.28 -10.90
N VAL A 82 3.16 -16.56 -11.22
CA VAL A 82 2.43 -17.67 -10.61
C VAL A 82 3.24 -18.24 -9.45
N MET A 83 2.63 -18.28 -8.26
CA MET A 83 3.25 -18.84 -7.07
C MET A 83 2.24 -19.63 -6.24
N LYS A 84 2.74 -20.43 -5.29
CA LYS A 84 1.91 -21.17 -4.32
C LYS A 84 1.69 -20.31 -3.07
N PRO A 85 0.59 -20.52 -2.33
CA PRO A 85 0.32 -19.83 -1.05
C PRO A 85 1.49 -19.88 -0.06
N ARG A 86 2.22 -21.01 -0.01
CA ARG A 86 3.40 -21.15 0.84
C ARG A 86 4.55 -20.20 0.44
N GLN A 87 4.79 -20.02 -0.86
CA GLN A 87 5.83 -19.12 -1.33
C GLN A 87 5.50 -17.67 -0.99
N LEU A 88 4.22 -17.29 -1.10
CA LEU A 88 3.77 -15.97 -0.65
C LEU A 88 3.94 -15.80 0.86
N ALA A 89 3.62 -16.83 1.65
CA ALA A 89 3.83 -16.81 3.09
C ALA A 89 5.31 -16.60 3.45
N ASP A 90 6.23 -17.28 2.75
CA ASP A 90 7.68 -17.14 2.96
C ASP A 90 8.16 -15.70 2.66
N ILE A 91 7.64 -15.06 1.59
CA ILE A 91 7.93 -13.66 1.25
C ILE A 91 7.41 -12.70 2.34
N LEU A 92 6.21 -12.95 2.85
CA LEU A 92 5.59 -12.12 3.88
C LEU A 92 6.23 -12.32 5.26
N ASP A 93 6.81 -13.48 5.53
CA ASP A 93 7.53 -13.76 6.78
C ASP A 93 8.81 -12.92 6.92
N ILE A 94 9.49 -12.61 5.81
CA ILE A 94 10.62 -11.67 5.80
C ILE A 94 10.18 -10.20 5.72
N SER A 95 8.88 -9.93 5.55
CA SER A 95 8.29 -8.60 5.46
C SER A 95 7.21 -8.39 6.54
N PRO A 96 7.59 -8.25 7.84
CA PRO A 96 6.65 -8.21 8.95
C PRO A 96 5.55 -7.15 8.80
N SER A 97 5.89 -5.98 8.28
CA SER A 97 4.91 -4.91 8.03
C SER A 97 3.83 -5.32 7.03
N ALA A 98 4.21 -5.94 5.91
CA ALA A 98 3.28 -6.40 4.89
C ALA A 98 2.36 -7.51 5.45
N LYS A 99 2.94 -8.47 6.18
CA LYS A 99 2.19 -9.55 6.83
C LYS A 99 1.18 -9.02 7.84
N MET A 100 1.59 -8.10 8.71
CA MET A 100 0.71 -7.52 9.73
C MET A 100 -0.41 -6.72 9.09
N HIS A 101 -0.13 -5.94 8.04
CA HIS A 101 -1.14 -5.19 7.32
C HIS A 101 -2.16 -6.10 6.66
N LEU A 102 -1.71 -7.10 5.91
CA LEU A 102 -2.62 -8.04 5.27
C LEU A 102 -3.44 -8.82 6.32
N ALA A 103 -2.85 -9.20 7.45
CA ALA A 103 -3.56 -9.89 8.52
C ALA A 103 -4.56 -9.00 9.27
N ALA A 104 -4.31 -7.69 9.38
CA ALA A 104 -5.15 -6.73 10.10
C ALA A 104 -6.27 -6.15 9.24
N PHE A 105 -6.02 -5.95 7.96
CA PHE A 105 -6.91 -5.20 7.05
C PHE A 105 -7.41 -6.03 5.87
N GLY A 106 -6.73 -7.13 5.52
CA GLY A 106 -7.10 -7.94 4.34
C GLY A 106 -6.82 -7.25 3.00
N GLU A 107 -6.03 -6.18 3.01
CA GLU A 107 -5.78 -5.32 1.85
C GLU A 107 -4.38 -5.54 1.26
N PHE A 108 -4.31 -5.60 -0.07
CA PHE A 108 -3.06 -5.70 -0.84
C PHE A 108 -2.53 -4.30 -1.18
N GLY A 109 -2.16 -3.56 -0.14
CA GLY A 109 -1.70 -2.17 -0.25
C GLY A 109 -0.20 -2.03 -0.53
N ARG A 110 0.30 -0.81 -0.36
CA ARG A 110 1.71 -0.44 -0.63
C ARG A 110 2.73 -1.39 0.00
N GLN A 111 2.55 -1.74 1.27
CA GLN A 111 3.49 -2.60 2.00
C GLN A 111 3.57 -4.00 1.39
N PHE A 112 2.46 -4.50 0.84
CA PHE A 112 2.43 -5.77 0.13
C PHE A 112 3.26 -5.68 -1.16
N ASN A 113 3.07 -4.61 -1.94
CA ASN A 113 3.83 -4.39 -3.17
C ASN A 113 5.33 -4.17 -2.88
N ASP A 114 5.67 -3.42 -1.83
CA ASP A 114 7.05 -3.24 -1.39
C ASP A 114 7.70 -4.56 -0.98
N ALA A 115 6.96 -5.48 -0.34
CA ALA A 115 7.46 -6.81 -0.02
C ALA A 115 7.84 -7.59 -1.29
N LEU A 116 7.02 -7.51 -2.35
CA LEU A 116 7.32 -8.15 -3.64
C LEU A 116 8.53 -7.50 -4.32
N GLY A 117 8.58 -6.16 -4.36
CA GLY A 117 9.71 -5.41 -4.92
C GLY A 117 11.01 -5.76 -4.18
N SER A 118 10.96 -5.78 -2.85
CA SER A 118 12.13 -6.10 -2.03
C SER A 118 12.60 -7.53 -2.25
N TYR A 119 11.67 -8.48 -2.40
CA TYR A 119 12.01 -9.88 -2.59
C TYR A 119 12.60 -10.17 -3.98
N PHE A 120 11.99 -9.66 -5.04
CA PHE A 120 12.41 -9.98 -6.41
C PHE A 120 13.49 -9.06 -6.97
N LEU A 121 13.51 -7.79 -6.55
CA LEU A 121 14.37 -6.76 -7.12
C LEU A 121 15.31 -6.09 -6.09
N GLY A 122 15.10 -6.33 -4.80
CA GLY A 122 15.86 -5.63 -3.75
C GLY A 122 15.54 -4.14 -3.64
N CYS A 123 14.36 -3.69 -4.12
CA CYS A 123 13.95 -2.29 -4.09
C CYS A 123 12.48 -2.12 -3.67
N ALA A 124 12.09 -0.89 -3.30
CA ALA A 124 10.68 -0.57 -3.05
C ALA A 124 9.86 -0.61 -4.34
N TRP A 125 8.54 -0.76 -4.20
CA TRP A 125 7.62 -0.59 -5.32
C TRP A 125 7.49 0.90 -5.68
N PRO A 126 7.44 1.26 -6.97
CA PRO A 126 7.26 2.65 -7.40
C PRO A 126 5.98 3.26 -6.85
N THR A 127 6.08 4.45 -6.27
CA THR A 127 4.93 5.26 -5.88
C THR A 127 4.24 5.86 -7.10
N GLU A 128 2.96 6.23 -6.96
CA GLU A 128 2.25 6.98 -8.01
C GLU A 128 2.95 8.28 -8.38
N LYS A 129 3.54 8.97 -7.41
CA LYS A 129 4.33 10.18 -7.63
C LYS A 129 5.57 9.92 -8.48
N GLU A 130 6.27 8.82 -8.24
CA GLU A 130 7.46 8.45 -9.01
C GLU A 130 7.09 7.99 -10.43
N VAL A 131 5.98 7.27 -10.58
CA VAL A 131 5.42 6.92 -11.89
C VAL A 131 5.05 8.19 -12.66
N ALA A 132 4.38 9.15 -12.01
CA ALA A 132 4.05 10.46 -12.60
C ALA A 132 5.31 11.29 -12.93
N ALA A 133 6.41 11.09 -12.20
CA ALA A 133 7.70 11.70 -12.45
C ALA A 133 8.52 10.99 -13.54
N GLY A 134 8.00 9.91 -14.15
CA GLY A 134 8.58 9.25 -15.31
C GLY A 134 9.16 7.85 -15.06
N ILE A 135 8.94 7.24 -13.89
CA ILE A 135 9.24 5.81 -13.72
C ILE A 135 8.29 4.99 -14.60
N ASP A 136 8.85 4.28 -15.59
CA ASP A 136 8.11 3.36 -16.43
C ASP A 136 7.75 2.07 -15.66
N LEU A 137 6.52 2.00 -15.20
CA LEU A 137 5.97 0.83 -14.50
C LEU A 137 6.00 -0.44 -15.35
N ARG A 138 5.90 -0.33 -16.69
CA ARG A 138 5.96 -1.49 -17.58
C ARG A 138 7.35 -2.10 -17.60
N SER A 139 8.37 -1.25 -17.69
CA SER A 139 9.77 -1.67 -17.60
C SER A 139 10.08 -2.26 -16.22
N PHE A 140 9.58 -1.65 -15.14
CA PHE A 140 9.70 -2.20 -13.79
C PHE A 140 9.13 -3.62 -13.68
N LEU A 141 7.89 -3.82 -14.14
CA LEU A 141 7.24 -5.13 -14.14
C LEU A 141 7.95 -6.14 -15.06
N SER A 142 8.52 -5.71 -16.18
CA SER A 142 9.30 -6.57 -17.06
C SER A 142 10.57 -7.10 -16.38
N ILE A 143 11.30 -6.24 -15.67
CA ILE A 143 12.49 -6.64 -14.91
C ILE A 143 12.10 -7.57 -13.75
N LEU A 144 11.03 -7.22 -13.01
CA LEU A 144 10.49 -8.03 -11.93
C LEU A 144 10.15 -9.47 -12.39
N ARG A 145 9.45 -9.59 -13.53
CA ARG A 145 9.13 -10.89 -14.14
C ARG A 145 10.37 -11.70 -14.51
N ARG A 146 11.36 -11.06 -15.14
CA ARG A 146 12.63 -11.72 -15.52
C ARG A 146 13.41 -12.23 -14.31
N GLN A 147 13.46 -11.46 -13.22
CA GLN A 147 14.11 -11.89 -11.99
C GLN A 147 13.34 -13.01 -11.30
N ALA A 148 12.01 -12.94 -11.27
CA ALA A 148 11.18 -14.03 -10.76
C ALA A 148 11.41 -15.34 -11.54
N GLU A 149 11.47 -15.29 -12.88
CA GLU A 149 11.81 -16.46 -13.69
C GLU A 149 13.20 -17.00 -13.38
N ALA A 150 14.20 -16.13 -13.22
CA ALA A 150 15.56 -16.53 -12.84
C ALA A 150 15.61 -17.19 -11.43
N MET A 151 14.70 -16.80 -10.54
CA MET A 151 14.50 -17.42 -9.22
C MET A 151 13.66 -18.71 -9.28
N GLY A 152 13.22 -19.15 -10.46
CA GLY A 152 12.49 -20.39 -10.68
C GLY A 152 10.96 -20.27 -10.60
N TYR A 153 10.41 -19.06 -10.57
CA TYR A 153 8.96 -18.83 -10.64
C TYR A 153 8.46 -18.97 -12.07
N LYS A 154 7.20 -19.41 -12.21
CA LYS A 154 6.52 -19.47 -13.52
C LYS A 154 5.80 -18.16 -13.77
N LEU A 155 5.74 -17.74 -15.03
CA LEU A 155 4.87 -16.65 -15.45
C LEU A 155 3.57 -17.19 -16.04
N HIS A 156 2.48 -16.47 -15.78
CA HIS A 156 1.25 -16.63 -16.52
C HIS A 156 1.47 -16.10 -17.93
N LYS A 157 1.35 -16.97 -18.93
CA LYS A 157 1.31 -16.54 -20.32
C LYS A 157 -0.01 -15.79 -20.51
N ALA A 158 0.09 -14.50 -20.80
CA ALA A 158 -1.03 -13.69 -21.27
C ALA A 158 -1.56 -14.25 -22.59
#